data_AF-A0A0Q4LU47-F1
#
_entry.id   AF-A0A0Q4LU47-F1
#
_cell.length_a   1.000
_cell.length_b   1.000
_cell.length_c   1.000
_cell.angle_alpha   90.00
_cell.angle_beta   90.00
_cell.angle_gamma   90.00
#
_symmetry.space_group_name_H-M   'P 1'
#
loop_
_entity.id
_entity.type
_entity.pdbx_description
1 polymer ?
#
loop_
_entity_poly.entity_id
_entity_poly.type
_entity_poly.pdbx_seq_one_letter_code
_entity_poly.pdbx_strand_id
1 'polypeptide(L)'
;MCLIGAVIFLRNDKSIFWKLNIAYLLLALLTEAAGSYMSSKRENNLWLFNSFVFFEISFIFIGIWHCLKNYLIPKPIIYVGLGIVYSIYFGFIAKDSIMVFNSTAVTVMSVVFSLYCLYYYYLLLNDEKFIEIKYHSEFWWITGVLFYYFGGTVCNLLSDVFDVRFGKSLTLRYAITIALNFILYSVWTYSYLCRAKQQKLQS
;
A
#
# COMPACT_ATOMS: atom_id res chain seq x y z
N MET A 1 7.23 -3.92 -13.62
CA MET A 1 7.41 -5.34 -13.26
C MET A 1 6.23 -5.91 -12.46
N CYS A 2 5.85 -5.29 -11.33
CA CYS A 2 4.75 -5.80 -10.49
C CYS A 2 3.40 -5.93 -11.25
N LEU A 3 3.01 -4.93 -12.05
CA LEU A 3 1.79 -5.00 -12.87
C LEU A 3 1.80 -6.18 -13.85
N ILE A 4 2.93 -6.44 -14.50
CA ILE A 4 3.09 -7.59 -15.41
C ILE A 4 2.89 -8.89 -14.63
N GLY A 5 3.51 -9.01 -13.45
CA GLY A 5 3.30 -10.13 -12.55
C GLY A 5 1.84 -10.30 -12.15
N ALA A 6 1.16 -9.22 -11.77
CA ALA A 6 -0.26 -9.24 -11.41
C ALA A 6 -1.15 -9.71 -12.58
N VAL A 7 -0.92 -9.21 -13.80
CA VAL A 7 -1.69 -9.62 -14.98
C VAL A 7 -1.46 -11.10 -15.31
N ILE A 8 -0.22 -11.58 -15.27
CA ILE A 8 0.09 -12.98 -15.59
C ILE A 8 -0.48 -13.93 -14.53
N PHE A 9 -0.29 -13.62 -13.25
CA PHE A 9 -0.61 -14.54 -12.16
C PHE A 9 -2.06 -14.44 -11.68
N LEU A 10 -2.72 -13.28 -11.81
CA LEU A 10 -4.06 -13.05 -11.23
C LEU A 10 -5.20 -12.94 -12.26
N ARG A 11 -4.93 -12.93 -13.57
CA ARG A 11 -5.99 -12.76 -14.59
C ARG A 11 -7.11 -13.80 -14.50
N ASN A 12 -6.78 -15.02 -14.10
CA ASN A 12 -7.73 -16.12 -13.97
C ASN A 12 -8.27 -16.29 -12.53
N ASP A 13 -7.91 -15.40 -11.59
CA ASP A 13 -8.38 -15.49 -10.21
C ASP A 13 -9.90 -15.26 -10.15
N LYS A 14 -10.61 -16.02 -9.32
CA LYS A 14 -12.06 -15.83 -9.10
C LYS A 14 -12.36 -14.73 -8.07
N SER A 15 -11.44 -14.47 -7.15
CA SER A 15 -11.61 -13.48 -6.09
C SER A 15 -11.41 -12.07 -6.62
N ILE A 16 -12.39 -11.22 -6.30
CA ILE A 16 -12.43 -9.81 -6.70
C ILE A 16 -11.20 -9.05 -6.19
N PHE A 17 -10.72 -9.34 -4.98
CA PHE A 17 -9.58 -8.65 -4.37
C PHE A 17 -8.30 -8.78 -5.22
N TRP A 18 -8.01 -9.98 -5.74
CA TRP A 18 -6.82 -10.19 -6.56
C TRP A 18 -6.94 -9.49 -7.92
N LYS A 19 -8.15 -9.40 -8.50
CA LYS A 19 -8.38 -8.57 -9.69
C LYS A 19 -8.23 -7.08 -9.41
N LEU A 20 -8.66 -6.61 -8.24
CA LEU A 20 -8.49 -5.21 -7.82
C LEU A 20 -7.00 -4.82 -7.71
N ASN A 21 -6.10 -5.75 -7.39
CA ASN A 21 -4.66 -5.49 -7.40
C ASN A 21 -4.17 -5.08 -8.81
N ILE A 22 -4.67 -5.71 -9.86
CA ILE A 22 -4.34 -5.33 -11.25
C ILE A 22 -4.81 -3.91 -11.54
N ALA A 23 -6.06 -3.60 -11.20
CA ALA A 23 -6.64 -2.27 -11.41
C ALA A 23 -5.91 -1.19 -10.62
N TYR A 24 -5.55 -1.47 -9.37
CA TYR A 24 -4.78 -0.56 -8.51
C TYR A 24 -3.38 -0.30 -9.09
N LEU A 25 -2.65 -1.34 -9.48
CA LEU A 25 -1.32 -1.18 -10.08
C LEU A 25 -1.35 -0.44 -11.42
N LEU A 26 -2.42 -0.62 -12.20
CA LEU A 26 -2.63 0.16 -13.43
C LEU A 26 -2.89 1.64 -13.10
N LEU A 27 -3.75 1.91 -12.12
CA LEU A 27 -4.03 3.28 -11.66
C LEU A 27 -2.77 3.96 -11.13
N ALA A 28 -1.94 3.25 -10.34
CA ALA A 28 -0.67 3.75 -9.85
C ALA A 28 0.28 4.11 -11.00
N LEU A 29 0.45 3.22 -11.97
CA LEU A 29 1.29 3.47 -13.14
C LEU A 29 0.81 4.66 -13.96
N LEU A 30 -0.50 4.80 -14.16
CA LEU A 30 -1.09 5.94 -14.87
C LEU A 30 -0.87 7.25 -14.10
N THR A 31 -1.01 7.21 -12.78
CA THR A 31 -0.78 8.36 -11.90
C THR A 31 0.69 8.81 -11.96
N GLU A 32 1.63 7.87 -11.88
CA GLU A 32 3.07 8.16 -12.00
C GLU A 32 3.43 8.71 -13.38
N ALA A 33 2.89 8.12 -14.46
CA ALA A 33 3.12 8.57 -15.83
C ALA A 33 2.56 9.98 -16.07
N ALA A 34 1.32 10.24 -15.63
CA ALA A 34 0.70 11.56 -15.72
C ALA A 34 1.44 12.60 -14.85
N GLY A 35 1.82 12.25 -13.62
CA GLY A 35 2.60 13.11 -12.73
C GLY A 35 3.97 13.47 -13.30
N SER A 36 4.64 12.53 -13.96
CA SER A 36 5.91 12.75 -14.66
C SER A 36 5.74 13.64 -15.89
N TYR A 37 4.66 13.43 -16.65
CA TYR A 37 4.33 14.27 -17.80
C TYR A 37 4.06 15.73 -17.37
N MET A 38 3.23 15.95 -16.34
CA MET A 38 2.97 17.28 -15.79
C MET A 38 4.24 17.93 -15.22
N SER A 39 5.09 17.16 -14.54
CA SER A 39 6.38 17.64 -14.05
C SER A 39 7.29 18.09 -15.19
N SER A 40 7.28 17.42 -16.34
CA SER A 40 8.08 17.84 -17.50
C SER A 40 7.59 19.17 -18.10
N LYS A 41 6.29 19.47 -17.94
CA LYS A 41 5.68 20.77 -18.27
C LYS A 41 5.78 21.83 -17.17
N ARG A 42 6.39 21.50 -16.03
CA ARG A 42 6.42 22.35 -14.81
C ARG A 42 5.03 22.70 -14.27
N GLU A 43 4.04 21.86 -14.53
CA GLU A 43 2.69 21.99 -13.97
C GLU A 43 2.63 21.35 -12.58
N ASN A 44 1.79 21.89 -11.70
CA ASN A 44 1.56 21.32 -10.37
C ASN A 44 0.84 19.97 -10.51
N ASN A 45 1.46 18.90 -10.01
CA ASN A 45 0.96 17.54 -10.03
C ASN A 45 0.43 17.06 -8.67
N LEU A 46 0.43 17.92 -7.64
CA LEU A 46 0.07 17.55 -6.27
C LEU A 46 -1.40 17.15 -6.12
N TRP A 47 -2.30 17.79 -6.87
CA TRP A 47 -3.72 17.43 -6.89
C TRP A 47 -3.96 15.98 -7.35
N LEU A 48 -3.16 15.52 -8.32
CA LEU A 48 -3.23 14.17 -8.87
C LEU A 48 -2.79 13.15 -7.81
N PHE A 49 -1.68 13.41 -7.12
CA PHE A 49 -1.19 12.54 -6.05
C PHE A 49 -2.12 12.53 -4.84
N ASN A 50 -2.67 13.68 -4.43
CA ASN A 50 -3.66 13.72 -3.36
C ASN A 50 -4.91 12.90 -3.73
N SER A 51 -5.40 13.01 -4.97
CA SER A 51 -6.52 12.21 -5.46
C SER A 51 -6.18 10.71 -5.47
N PHE A 52 -4.95 10.35 -5.83
CA PHE A 52 -4.49 8.96 -5.78
C PHE A 52 -4.47 8.41 -4.34
N VAL A 53 -4.03 9.19 -3.36
CA VAL A 53 -4.04 8.82 -1.94
C VAL A 53 -5.45 8.43 -1.47
N PHE A 54 -6.49 9.13 -1.93
CA PHE A 54 -7.87 8.77 -1.62
C PHE A 54 -8.23 7.33 -2.05
N PHE A 55 -7.80 6.93 -3.25
CA PHE A 55 -8.02 5.58 -3.78
C PHE A 55 -7.12 4.55 -3.11
N GLU A 56 -5.87 4.91 -2.83
CA GLU A 56 -4.91 4.07 -2.11
C GLU A 56 -5.45 3.69 -0.72
N ILE A 57 -6.04 4.64 0.00
CA ILE A 57 -6.65 4.38 1.32
C ILE A 57 -7.70 3.26 1.21
N SER A 58 -8.64 3.40 0.28
CA SER A 58 -9.69 2.40 0.06
C SER A 58 -9.12 1.04 -0.33
N PHE A 59 -8.16 1.01 -1.25
CA PHE A 59 -7.57 -0.23 -1.74
C PHE A 59 -6.88 -1.03 -0.62
N ILE A 60 -6.06 -0.36 0.20
CA ILE A 60 -5.35 -1.03 1.29
C ILE A 60 -6.32 -1.55 2.35
N PHE A 61 -7.35 -0.79 2.71
CA PHE A 61 -8.38 -1.27 3.63
C PHE A 61 -9.16 -2.48 3.10
N ILE A 62 -9.45 -2.52 1.79
CA ILE A 62 -10.09 -3.70 1.16
C ILE A 62 -9.16 -4.92 1.28
N GLY A 63 -7.85 -4.75 1.08
CA GLY A 63 -6.89 -5.85 1.23
C GLY A 63 -6.72 -6.33 2.67
N ILE A 64 -6.65 -5.41 3.63
CA ILE A 64 -6.63 -5.75 5.05
C ILE A 64 -7.92 -6.47 5.45
N TRP A 65 -9.09 -5.99 5.01
CA TRP A 65 -10.37 -6.67 5.22
C TRP A 65 -10.37 -8.08 4.63
N HIS A 66 -9.83 -8.25 3.41
CA HIS A 66 -9.70 -9.55 2.76
C HIS A 66 -8.84 -10.53 3.57
N CYS A 67 -7.78 -10.04 4.23
CA CYS A 67 -6.89 -10.86 5.04
C CYS A 67 -7.52 -11.19 6.42
N LEU A 68 -8.18 -10.22 7.05
CA LEU A 68 -8.74 -10.37 8.40
C LEU A 68 -10.03 -11.19 8.47
N LYS A 69 -10.83 -11.22 7.39
CA LYS A 69 -12.13 -11.92 7.38
C LYS A 69 -12.05 -13.42 7.71
N ASN A 70 -10.86 -14.02 7.58
CA ASN A 70 -10.64 -15.43 7.89
C ASN A 70 -10.47 -15.69 9.41
N TYR A 71 -10.19 -14.64 10.19
CA TYR A 71 -9.89 -14.74 11.62
C TYR A 71 -10.97 -14.14 12.52
N LEU A 72 -11.67 -13.10 12.06
CA LEU A 72 -12.71 -12.41 12.83
C LEU A 72 -13.74 -11.74 11.91
N ILE A 73 -14.74 -11.08 12.51
CA ILE A 73 -15.71 -10.21 11.81
C ILE A 73 -15.08 -8.81 11.64
N PRO A 74 -14.45 -8.48 10.50
CA PRO A 74 -13.52 -7.35 10.44
C PRO A 74 -14.23 -6.00 10.24
N LYS A 75 -15.55 -5.99 9.95
CA LYS A 75 -16.29 -4.79 9.56
C LYS A 75 -16.17 -3.64 10.58
N PRO A 76 -16.40 -3.84 11.90
CA PRO A 76 -16.36 -2.74 12.85
C PRO A 76 -14.98 -2.08 12.93
N ILE A 77 -13.94 -2.91 13.01
CA ILE A 77 -12.56 -2.43 13.11
C ILE A 77 -12.20 -1.64 11.84
N ILE A 78 -12.45 -2.20 10.66
CA ILE A 78 -12.17 -1.54 9.37
C ILE A 78 -12.90 -0.20 9.23
N TYR A 79 -14.16 -0.10 9.64
CA TYR A 79 -14.89 1.18 9.58
C TYR A 79 -14.33 2.23 10.54
N VAL A 80 -13.85 1.84 11.73
CA VAL A 80 -13.15 2.76 12.64
C VAL A 80 -11.86 3.26 12.00
N GLY A 81 -11.05 2.37 11.41
CA GLY A 81 -9.83 2.75 10.70
C GLY A 81 -10.09 3.71 9.53
N LEU A 82 -11.07 3.38 8.68
CA LEU A 82 -11.49 4.23 7.56
C LEU A 82 -11.96 5.59 8.05
N GLY A 83 -12.76 5.64 9.11
CA GLY A 83 -13.26 6.88 9.71
C GLY A 83 -12.12 7.79 10.16
N ILE A 84 -11.12 7.25 10.88
CA ILE A 84 -9.95 8.01 11.33
C ILE A 84 -9.18 8.58 10.14
N VAL A 85 -8.82 7.73 9.18
CA VAL A 85 -7.96 8.13 8.05
C VAL A 85 -8.67 9.14 7.14
N TYR A 86 -9.94 8.90 6.78
CA TYR A 86 -10.68 9.83 5.93
C TYR A 86 -11.01 11.14 6.62
N SER A 87 -11.29 11.14 7.93
CA SER A 87 -11.51 12.40 8.67
C SER A 87 -10.29 13.30 8.62
N ILE A 88 -9.10 12.72 8.76
CA ILE A 88 -7.84 13.47 8.68
C ILE A 88 -7.54 13.92 7.25
N TYR A 89 -7.79 13.05 6.26
CA TYR A 89 -7.63 13.39 4.85
C TYR A 89 -8.50 14.58 4.42
N PHE A 90 -9.81 14.53 4.71
CA PHE A 90 -10.74 15.62 4.38
C PHE A 90 -10.51 16.86 5.23
N GLY A 91 -10.16 16.70 6.52
CA GLY A 91 -9.80 17.81 7.40
C GLY A 91 -8.58 18.60 6.88
N PHE A 92 -7.57 17.90 6.34
CA PHE A 92 -6.43 18.55 5.71
C PHE A 92 -6.81 19.29 4.42
N ILE A 93 -7.59 18.66 3.53
CA ILE A 93 -8.03 19.30 2.28
C ILE A 93 -8.84 20.58 2.56
N ALA A 94 -9.70 20.54 3.58
CA ALA A 94 -10.48 21.70 3.99
C ALA A 94 -9.64 22.87 4.50
N LYS A 95 -8.46 22.59 5.08
CA LYS A 95 -7.57 23.59 5.66
C LYS A 95 -6.53 24.13 4.67
N ASP A 96 -5.81 23.25 3.99
CA ASP A 96 -4.56 23.58 3.28
C ASP A 96 -4.68 23.45 1.74
N SER A 97 -5.89 23.15 1.22
CA SER A 97 -6.22 22.93 -0.20
C SER A 97 -5.63 21.65 -0.82
N ILE A 98 -6.29 21.14 -1.87
CA ILE A 98 -5.85 19.94 -2.61
C ILE A 98 -4.54 20.16 -3.39
N MET A 99 -4.08 21.41 -3.49
CA MET A 99 -2.83 21.79 -4.16
C MET A 99 -1.59 21.64 -3.27
N VAL A 100 -1.76 21.36 -1.97
CA VAL A 100 -0.66 21.08 -1.04
C VAL A 100 -0.63 19.58 -0.75
N PHE A 101 0.57 18.98 -0.75
CA PHE A 101 0.71 17.55 -0.50
C PHE A 101 0.26 17.19 0.92
N ASN A 102 -0.63 16.21 1.05
CA ASN A 102 -1.20 15.81 2.33
C ASN A 102 -0.26 14.89 3.14
N SER A 103 0.89 15.43 3.55
CA SER A 103 1.91 14.70 4.31
C SER A 103 1.37 14.16 5.65
N THR A 104 0.47 14.91 6.29
CA THR A 104 -0.17 14.53 7.55
C THR A 104 -1.05 13.30 7.37
N ALA A 105 -1.97 13.30 6.39
CA ALA A 105 -2.81 12.14 6.15
C ALA A 105 -1.99 10.93 5.70
N VAL A 106 -0.97 11.13 4.86
CA VAL A 106 -0.06 10.05 4.44
C VAL A 106 0.67 9.43 5.63
N THR A 107 1.10 10.24 6.61
CA THR A 107 1.75 9.73 7.82
C THR A 107 0.75 8.98 8.69
N VAL A 108 -0.45 9.52 8.90
CA VAL A 108 -1.47 8.86 9.74
C VAL A 108 -1.98 7.57 9.11
N MET A 109 -2.28 7.53 7.81
CA MET A 109 -2.67 6.29 7.13
C MET A 109 -1.56 5.24 7.23
N SER A 110 -0.29 5.66 7.14
CA SER A 110 0.86 4.74 7.22
C SER A 110 0.97 4.09 8.61
N VAL A 111 0.78 4.87 9.68
CA VAL A 111 0.72 4.35 11.06
C VAL A 111 -0.46 3.40 11.21
N VAL A 112 -1.65 3.80 10.77
CA VAL A 112 -2.87 2.98 10.87
C VAL A 112 -2.66 1.65 10.15
N PHE A 113 -2.20 1.66 8.90
CA PHE A 113 -1.93 0.44 8.12
C PHE A 113 -0.90 -0.47 8.78
N SER A 114 0.16 0.10 9.36
CA SER A 114 1.17 -0.66 10.09
C SER A 114 0.54 -1.39 11.28
N LEU A 115 -0.32 -0.73 12.06
CA LEU A 115 -1.03 -1.33 13.19
C LEU A 115 -1.95 -2.48 12.74
N TYR A 116 -2.68 -2.32 11.63
CA TYR A 116 -3.49 -3.39 11.06
C TYR A 116 -2.67 -4.60 10.61
N CYS A 117 -1.51 -4.36 10.01
CA CYS A 117 -0.61 -5.44 9.59
C CYS A 117 -0.05 -6.21 10.80
N LEU A 118 0.34 -5.50 11.86
CA LEU A 118 0.77 -6.12 13.12
C LEU A 118 -0.36 -6.90 13.78
N TYR A 119 -1.57 -6.36 13.77
CA TYR A 119 -2.76 -7.04 14.29
C TYR A 119 -3.07 -8.32 13.49
N TYR A 120 -2.93 -8.28 12.16
CA TYR A 120 -3.03 -9.48 11.32
C TYR A 120 -1.99 -10.54 11.71
N TYR A 121 -0.73 -10.17 11.96
CA TYR A 121 0.27 -11.14 12.41
C TYR A 121 -0.02 -11.70 13.80
N TYR A 122 -0.52 -10.87 14.71
CA TYR A 122 -0.96 -11.34 16.02
C TYR A 122 -2.04 -12.43 15.89
N LEU A 123 -3.02 -12.22 15.00
CA LEU A 123 -4.07 -13.22 14.74
C LEU A 123 -3.51 -14.48 14.07
N LEU A 124 -2.61 -14.31 13.10
CA LEU A 124 -1.97 -15.43 12.40
C LEU A 124 -1.16 -16.30 13.36
N LEU A 125 -0.46 -15.70 14.33
CA LEU A 125 0.34 -16.42 15.34
C LEU A 125 -0.52 -17.16 16.37
N ASN A 126 -1.73 -16.67 16.63
CA ASN A 126 -2.67 -17.29 17.57
C ASN A 126 -3.63 -18.28 16.88
N ASP A 127 -3.57 -18.44 15.56
CA ASP A 127 -4.38 -19.43 14.86
C ASP A 127 -3.81 -20.83 15.12
N GLU A 128 -4.66 -21.76 15.52
CA GLU A 128 -4.28 -23.15 15.81
C GLU A 128 -4.00 -23.95 14.52
N LYS A 129 -4.37 -23.40 13.35
CA LYS A 129 -4.17 -24.05 12.06
C LYS A 129 -2.71 -23.96 11.64
N PHE A 130 -2.15 -25.12 11.28
CA PHE A 130 -0.84 -25.18 10.66
C PHE A 130 -0.89 -24.55 9.25
N ILE A 131 -0.38 -23.32 9.12
CA ILE A 131 -0.29 -22.61 7.85
C ILE A 131 1.18 -22.56 7.43
N GLU A 132 1.48 -23.09 6.25
CA GLU A 132 2.80 -22.90 5.65
C GLU A 132 2.97 -21.45 5.16
N ILE A 133 3.57 -20.61 6.01
CA ILE A 133 3.78 -19.17 5.79
C ILE A 133 4.45 -18.91 4.42
N LYS A 134 5.38 -19.77 4.01
CA LYS A 134 6.09 -19.67 2.72
C LYS A 134 5.13 -19.58 1.53
N TYR A 135 4.02 -20.31 1.55
CA TYR A 135 3.06 -20.36 0.45
C TYR A 135 1.77 -19.57 0.71
N HIS A 136 1.69 -18.85 1.83
CA HIS A 136 0.51 -18.09 2.22
C HIS A 136 0.49 -16.72 1.54
N SER A 137 -0.32 -16.57 0.48
CA SER A 137 -0.36 -15.33 -0.33
C SER A 137 -0.66 -14.08 0.48
N GLU A 138 -1.66 -14.13 1.36
CA GLU A 138 -2.15 -13.02 2.16
C GLU A 138 -1.07 -12.53 3.15
N PHE A 139 -0.24 -13.46 3.65
CA PHE A 139 0.89 -13.10 4.51
C PHE A 139 1.87 -12.22 3.75
N TRP A 140 2.30 -12.64 2.55
CA TRP A 140 3.22 -11.85 1.74
C TRP A 140 2.63 -10.52 1.30
N TRP A 141 1.33 -10.48 0.95
CA TRP A 141 0.68 -9.22 0.61
C TRP A 141 0.73 -8.21 1.76
N ILE A 142 0.35 -8.63 2.99
CA ILE A 142 0.41 -7.82 4.21
C ILE A 142 1.86 -7.44 4.56
N THR A 143 2.82 -8.34 4.37
CA THR A 143 4.24 -8.04 4.56
C THR A 143 4.70 -6.89 3.68
N GLY A 144 4.32 -6.88 2.40
CA GLY A 144 4.64 -5.76 1.50
C GLY A 144 4.08 -4.44 2.01
N VAL A 145 2.81 -4.43 2.42
CA VAL A 145 2.12 -3.27 3.01
C VAL A 145 2.86 -2.77 4.25
N LEU A 146 3.17 -3.66 5.19
CA LEU A 146 3.87 -3.29 6.43
C LEU A 146 5.21 -2.62 6.13
N PHE A 147 6.07 -3.25 5.32
CA PHE A 147 7.39 -2.69 5.03
C PHE A 147 7.31 -1.31 4.39
N TYR A 148 6.39 -1.14 3.42
CA TYR A 148 6.23 0.12 2.72
C TYR A 148 5.75 1.25 3.65
N TYR A 149 4.64 1.04 4.37
CA TYR A 149 4.04 2.08 5.20
C TYR A 149 4.80 2.31 6.50
N PHE A 150 5.32 1.26 7.15
CA PHE A 150 6.17 1.43 8.33
C PHE A 150 7.47 2.15 7.96
N GLY A 151 8.13 1.71 6.89
CA GLY A 151 9.35 2.37 6.39
C GLY A 151 9.10 3.83 6.00
N GLY A 152 7.99 4.12 5.33
CA GLY A 152 7.59 5.49 4.98
C GLY A 152 7.32 6.36 6.21
N THR A 153 6.69 5.80 7.24
CA THR A 153 6.45 6.48 8.53
C THR A 153 7.78 6.86 9.19
N VAL A 154 8.72 5.91 9.28
CA VAL A 154 10.06 6.17 9.85
C VAL A 154 10.78 7.29 9.09
N CYS A 155 10.69 7.30 7.75
CA CYS A 155 11.27 8.35 6.93
C CYS A 155 10.63 9.73 7.16
N ASN A 156 9.31 9.77 7.37
CA ASN A 156 8.60 11.01 7.62
C ASN A 156 8.83 11.55 9.03
N LEU A 157 8.91 10.69 10.05
CA LEU A 157 9.16 11.08 11.44
C LEU A 157 10.60 11.53 11.67
N LEU A 158 11.56 10.91 10.97
CA LEU A 158 12.97 11.25 11.04
C LEU A 158 13.40 12.12 9.86
N SER A 159 12.49 12.94 9.32
CA SER A 159 12.76 13.78 8.14
C SER A 159 13.99 14.65 8.30
N ASP A 160 14.21 15.17 9.50
CA ASP A 160 15.33 16.07 9.81
C ASP A 160 16.67 15.34 9.81
N VAL A 161 16.68 14.05 10.16
CA VAL A 161 17.87 13.18 10.11
C VAL A 161 18.13 12.71 8.67
N PHE A 162 17.07 12.56 7.86
CA PHE A 162 17.14 12.05 6.49
C PHE A 162 17.18 13.13 5.40
N ASP A 163 17.28 14.41 5.75
CA ASP A 163 17.51 15.50 4.78
C ASP A 163 19.00 15.65 4.39
N VAL A 164 19.76 14.57 4.52
CA VAL A 164 21.13 14.50 4.02
C VAL A 164 21.09 14.34 2.49
N ARG A 165 21.69 15.29 1.78
CA ARG A 165 21.78 15.30 0.32
C ARG A 165 23.05 14.57 -0.13
N PHE A 166 22.89 13.56 -0.98
CA PHE A 166 23.98 12.92 -1.70
C PHE A 166 24.11 13.59 -3.07
N GLY A 167 25.08 14.50 -3.20
CA GLY A 167 25.33 15.24 -4.45
C GLY A 167 24.28 16.34 -4.73
N LYS A 168 24.08 16.67 -6.03
CA LYS A 168 23.26 17.82 -6.45
C LYS A 168 21.74 17.57 -6.54
N SER A 169 21.26 16.32 -6.52
CA SER A 169 19.84 16.03 -6.76
C SER A 169 19.23 14.86 -5.99
N LEU A 170 20.01 14.05 -5.27
CA LEU A 170 19.52 12.83 -4.64
C LEU A 170 19.47 12.98 -3.12
N THR A 171 18.26 13.10 -2.57
CA THR A 171 18.04 13.10 -1.12
C THR A 171 17.98 11.66 -0.61
N LEU A 172 18.50 11.40 0.59
CA LEU A 172 18.41 10.09 1.24
C LEU A 172 16.95 9.59 1.31
N ARG A 173 16.00 10.48 1.60
CA ARG A 173 14.56 10.19 1.54
C ARG A 173 14.12 9.60 0.20
N TYR A 174 14.58 10.15 -0.91
CA TYR A 174 14.23 9.67 -2.26
C TYR A 174 14.79 8.26 -2.50
N ALA A 175 16.03 7.99 -2.07
CA ALA A 175 16.63 6.67 -2.16
C ALA A 175 15.87 5.63 -1.33
N ILE A 176 15.46 5.98 -0.10
CA ILE A 176 14.67 5.08 0.75
C ILE A 176 13.30 4.81 0.13
N THR A 177 12.61 5.83 -0.40
CA THR A 177 11.32 5.63 -1.10
C THR A 177 11.45 4.67 -2.29
N ILE A 178 12.52 4.77 -3.08
CA ILE A 178 12.79 3.82 -4.17
C ILE A 178 12.98 2.40 -3.62
N ALA A 179 13.77 2.25 -2.55
CA ALA A 179 14.02 0.95 -1.93
C ALA A 179 12.73 0.33 -1.39
N LEU A 180 11.89 1.11 -0.71
CA LEU A 180 10.60 0.67 -0.19
C LEU A 180 9.64 0.26 -1.31
N ASN A 181 9.57 1.01 -2.40
CA ASN A 181 8.80 0.64 -3.59
C ASN A 181 9.29 -0.69 -4.19
N PHE A 182 10.62 -0.86 -4.29
CA PHE A 182 11.20 -2.10 -4.81
C PHE A 182 10.85 -3.31 -3.93
N ILE A 183 10.94 -3.16 -2.61
CA ILE A 183 10.53 -4.18 -1.63
C ILE A 183 9.05 -4.50 -1.80
N LEU A 184 8.17 -3.48 -1.79
CA LEU A 184 6.72 -3.65 -1.94
C LEU A 184 6.39 -4.45 -3.19
N TYR A 185 6.90 -4.01 -4.34
CA TYR A 185 6.64 -4.63 -5.64
C TYR A 185 7.17 -6.06 -5.74
N SER A 186 8.34 -6.33 -5.15
CA SER A 186 8.93 -7.67 -5.16
C SER A 186 8.11 -8.63 -4.31
N VAL A 187 7.73 -8.19 -3.11
CA VAL A 187 6.94 -8.97 -2.15
C VAL A 187 5.52 -9.21 -2.67
N TRP A 188 4.87 -8.21 -3.26
CA TRP A 188 3.55 -8.39 -3.89
C TRP A 188 3.61 -9.32 -5.10
N THR A 189 4.64 -9.22 -5.93
CA THR A 189 4.82 -10.16 -7.05
C THR A 189 4.94 -11.61 -6.53
N TYR A 190 5.67 -11.81 -5.43
CA TYR A 190 5.77 -13.12 -4.77
C TYR A 190 4.42 -13.59 -4.21
N SER A 191 3.66 -12.69 -3.57
CA SER A 191 2.28 -12.97 -3.12
C SER A 191 1.40 -13.46 -4.27
N TYR A 192 1.49 -12.83 -5.44
CA TYR A 192 0.69 -13.20 -6.62
C TYR A 192 1.10 -14.58 -7.16
N LEU A 193 2.39 -14.88 -7.15
CA LEU A 193 2.91 -16.20 -7.51
C LEU A 193 2.38 -17.29 -6.57
N CYS A 194 2.40 -17.06 -5.25
CA CYS A 194 1.84 -17.99 -4.28
C CYS A 194 0.35 -18.21 -4.53
N ARG A 195 -0.40 -17.13 -4.79
CA ARG A 195 -1.83 -17.22 -5.09
C ARG A 195 -2.12 -18.05 -6.34
N ALA A 196 -1.38 -17.82 -7.42
CA ALA A 196 -1.51 -18.58 -8.66
C ALA A 196 -1.21 -20.08 -8.46
N LYS A 197 -0.26 -20.43 -7.59
CA LYS A 197 0.04 -21.83 -7.24
C LYS A 197 -1.09 -22.46 -6.42
N GLN A 198 -1.62 -21.75 -5.43
CA GLN A 198 -2.75 -22.22 -4.62
C GLN A 198 -3.98 -22.54 -5.48
N GLN A 199 -4.24 -21.73 -6.50
CA GLN A 199 -5.38 -21.98 -7.40
C GLN A 199 -5.25 -23.23 -8.25
N LYS A 200 -4.04 -23.51 -8.75
CA LYS A 200 -3.78 -24.73 -9.53
C LYS A 200 -3.93 -25.99 -8.69
N LEU A 201 -3.73 -25.90 -7.37
CA LEU A 201 -3.91 -27.03 -6.45
C LEU A 201 -5.38 -27.25 -6.08
N GLN A 202 -6.24 -26.23 -6.26
CA GLN A 202 -7.67 -26.28 -5.92
C GLN A 202 -8.59 -26.52 -7.14
N SER A 203 -8.02 -26.58 -8.35
CA SER A 203 -8.71 -26.86 -9.62
C SER A 203 -8.61 -28.32 -10.01
#